data_AF-A0A0C2JU03-F1
#
_entry.id   AF-A0A0C2JU03-F1
#
_cell.length_a   1.000
_cell.length_b   1.000
_cell.length_c   1.000
_cell.angle_alpha   90.00
_cell.angle_beta   90.00
_cell.angle_gamma   90.00
#
_symmetry.space_group_name_H-M   'P 1'
#
loop_
_entity.id
_entity.type
_entity.pdbx_description
1 polymer ?
#
loop_
_entity_poly.entity_id
_entity_poly.type
_entity_poly.pdbx_seq_one_letter_code
_entity_poly.pdbx_strand_id
1 'polypeptide(L)'
;MATRNPENLPIFSRTSDPSSWIFRFQLRAEFEGWSPEKQSSILPTFYDDDLLKEYQNSPMASLPASEKKLKQTMEWMGDISKRSDKLSSDYSKFENMSLAPGQDMFSFKTDLECALKAARPTFSKIDREFLVMQKILKELPHSVSIQLRAMEVSDPAKLCQAANILLTPDPQ
;
A
#
# COMPACT_ATOMS: atom_id res chain seq x y z
N MET A 1 -16.75 -27.55 6.43
CA MET A 1 -16.21 -27.75 5.06
C MET A 1 -17.09 -26.96 4.11
N ALA A 2 -16.60 -25.83 3.58
CA ALA A 2 -17.38 -24.97 2.70
C ALA A 2 -17.35 -25.54 1.28
N THR A 3 -18.51 -25.89 0.75
CA THR A 3 -18.72 -26.33 -0.63
C THR A 3 -18.38 -25.19 -1.58
N ARG A 4 -17.24 -25.27 -2.27
CA ARG A 4 -16.93 -24.40 -3.41
C ARG A 4 -17.92 -24.73 -4.51
N ASN A 5 -18.84 -23.81 -4.80
CA ASN A 5 -19.68 -23.89 -5.98
C ASN A 5 -18.77 -23.66 -7.21
N PRO A 6 -18.52 -24.68 -8.06
CA PRO A 6 -17.55 -24.58 -9.16
C PRO A 6 -18.01 -23.66 -10.31
N GLU A 7 -19.26 -23.19 -10.29
CA GLU A 7 -19.86 -22.43 -11.39
C GLU A 7 -19.59 -20.91 -11.33
N ASN A 8 -19.10 -20.39 -10.20
CA ASN A 8 -18.88 -18.96 -10.05
C ASN A 8 -17.40 -18.62 -10.06
N LEU A 9 -17.01 -17.84 -11.07
CA LEU A 9 -15.72 -17.17 -11.12
C LEU A 9 -15.51 -16.41 -9.80
N PRO A 10 -14.38 -16.63 -9.09
CA PRO A 10 -14.15 -15.97 -7.81
C PRO A 10 -14.02 -14.46 -7.99
N ILE A 11 -14.31 -13.70 -6.94
CA ILE A 11 -14.03 -12.26 -6.92
C ILE A 11 -12.52 -12.04 -7.11
N PHE A 12 -12.17 -11.11 -7.98
CA PHE A 12 -10.81 -10.62 -8.18
C PHE A 12 -10.50 -9.55 -7.13
N SER A 13 -9.41 -9.75 -6.42
CA SER A 13 -8.91 -8.87 -5.36
C SER A 13 -7.42 -8.63 -5.55
N ARG A 14 -6.84 -7.74 -4.75
CA ARG A 14 -5.38 -7.49 -4.72
C ARG A 14 -4.55 -8.73 -4.33
N THR A 15 -5.17 -9.75 -3.73
CA THR A 15 -4.51 -11.01 -3.34
C THR A 15 -4.67 -12.11 -4.40
N SER A 16 -5.48 -11.86 -5.42
CA SER A 16 -5.69 -12.81 -6.52
C SER A 16 -4.46 -12.84 -7.43
N ASP A 17 -4.09 -14.03 -7.91
CA ASP A 17 -3.13 -14.15 -9.02
C ASP A 17 -3.79 -13.70 -10.33
N PRO A 18 -3.35 -12.60 -10.96
CA PRO A 18 -4.00 -12.08 -12.17
C PRO A 18 -3.97 -13.06 -13.32
N SER A 19 -2.85 -13.77 -13.51
CA SER A 19 -2.68 -14.68 -14.65
C SER A 19 -3.66 -15.84 -14.59
N SER A 20 -3.72 -16.54 -13.44
CA SER A 20 -4.66 -17.66 -13.24
C SER A 20 -6.11 -17.19 -13.26
N TRP A 21 -6.39 -16.01 -12.72
CA TRP A 21 -7.75 -15.47 -12.69
C TRP A 21 -8.24 -15.08 -14.08
N ILE A 22 -7.43 -14.35 -14.84
CA ILE A 22 -7.72 -13.94 -16.23
C ILE A 22 -7.94 -15.18 -17.10
N PHE A 23 -7.10 -16.21 -16.95
CA PHE A 23 -7.29 -17.47 -17.67
C PHE A 23 -8.65 -18.12 -17.39
N ARG A 24 -9.09 -18.16 -16.12
CA ARG A 24 -10.43 -18.68 -15.77
C ARG A 24 -11.55 -17.82 -16.32
N PHE A 25 -11.39 -16.50 -16.31
CA PHE A 25 -12.36 -15.57 -16.90
C PHE A 25 -12.52 -15.83 -18.40
N GLN A 26 -11.40 -16.03 -19.12
CA GLN A 26 -11.40 -16.33 -20.56
C GLN A 26 -12.10 -17.65 -20.86
N LEU A 27 -11.81 -18.72 -20.10
CA LEU A 27 -12.50 -20.01 -20.26
C LEU A 27 -14.02 -19.88 -20.04
N ARG A 28 -14.45 -19.10 -19.04
CA ARG A 28 -15.87 -18.82 -18.81
C ARG A 28 -16.47 -18.01 -19.95
N ALA A 29 -15.77 -16.99 -20.42
CA ALA A 29 -16.24 -16.17 -21.53
C ALA A 29 -16.41 -16.99 -22.82
N GLU A 30 -15.52 -17.95 -23.07
CA GLU A 30 -15.62 -18.88 -24.20
C GLU A 30 -16.83 -19.81 -24.05
N PHE A 31 -17.00 -20.43 -22.87
CA PHE A 31 -18.16 -21.28 -22.58
C PHE A 31 -19.50 -20.55 -22.73
N GLU A 32 -19.56 -19.29 -22.32
CA GLU A 32 -20.75 -18.45 -22.37
C GLU A 32 -20.92 -17.68 -23.70
N GLY A 33 -19.99 -17.84 -24.65
CA GLY A 33 -20.01 -17.15 -25.94
C GLY A 33 -19.95 -15.62 -25.83
N TRP A 34 -19.23 -15.06 -24.86
CA TRP A 34 -19.13 -13.62 -24.66
C TRP A 34 -18.21 -12.96 -25.68
N SER A 35 -18.73 -11.97 -26.41
CA SER A 35 -17.91 -11.11 -27.26
C SER A 35 -16.93 -10.27 -26.43
N PRO A 36 -15.82 -9.79 -27.01
CA PRO A 36 -14.85 -8.94 -26.31
C PRO A 36 -15.47 -7.68 -25.68
N GLU A 37 -16.50 -7.09 -26.31
CA GLU A 37 -17.24 -5.95 -25.80
C GLU A 37 -18.00 -6.32 -24.52
N LYS A 38 -18.70 -7.46 -24.54
CA LYS A 38 -19.42 -7.98 -23.38
C LYS A 38 -18.45 -8.31 -22.25
N GLN A 39 -17.33 -8.97 -22.56
CA GLN A 39 -16.26 -9.25 -21.61
C GLN A 39 -15.75 -7.96 -20.95
N SER A 40 -15.45 -6.91 -21.74
CA SER A 40 -14.96 -5.63 -21.22
C SER A 40 -15.96 -4.89 -20.34
N SER A 41 -17.26 -5.18 -20.49
CA SER A 41 -18.34 -4.56 -19.72
C SER A 41 -18.60 -5.30 -18.41
N ILE A 42 -18.52 -6.64 -18.42
CA ILE A 42 -18.83 -7.47 -17.26
C ILE A 42 -17.61 -7.67 -16.35
N LEU A 43 -16.39 -7.59 -16.88
CA LEU A 43 -15.17 -7.86 -16.12
C LEU A 43 -15.10 -7.07 -14.79
N PRO A 44 -15.41 -5.76 -14.73
CA PRO A 44 -15.39 -5.01 -13.47
C PRO A 44 -16.40 -5.49 -12.41
N THR A 45 -17.45 -6.23 -12.80
CA THR A 45 -18.44 -6.75 -11.83
C THR A 45 -17.88 -7.88 -10.98
N PHE A 46 -16.71 -8.40 -11.31
CA PHE A 46 -16.01 -9.41 -10.54
C PHE A 46 -14.96 -8.83 -9.58
N TYR A 47 -14.82 -7.51 -9.49
CA TYR A 47 -13.89 -6.88 -8.55
C TYR A 47 -14.46 -6.84 -7.13
N ASP A 48 -13.58 -6.86 -6.14
CA ASP A 48 -13.95 -6.44 -4.80
C ASP A 48 -14.26 -4.92 -4.75
N ASP A 49 -14.85 -4.47 -3.65
CA ASP A 49 -15.31 -3.08 -3.52
C ASP A 49 -14.18 -2.05 -3.64
N ASP A 50 -12.97 -2.39 -3.19
CA ASP A 50 -11.83 -1.49 -3.21
C ASP A 50 -11.24 -1.36 -4.62
N LEU A 51 -11.05 -2.48 -5.32
CA LEU A 51 -10.64 -2.48 -6.73
C LEU A 51 -11.69 -1.87 -7.64
N LEU A 52 -12.98 -2.03 -7.33
CA LEU A 52 -14.04 -1.39 -8.09
C LEU A 52 -13.95 0.13 -7.99
N LYS A 53 -13.69 0.69 -6.79
CA LYS A 53 -13.45 2.13 -6.61
C LYS A 53 -12.20 2.59 -7.36
N GLU A 54 -11.12 1.83 -7.35
CA GLU A 54 -9.91 2.15 -8.12
C GLU A 54 -10.17 2.13 -9.63
N TYR A 55 -10.93 1.13 -10.10
CA TYR A 55 -11.33 1.03 -11.50
C TYR A 55 -12.20 2.22 -11.92
N GLN A 56 -13.17 2.64 -11.10
CA GLN A 56 -14.01 3.82 -11.36
C GLN A 56 -13.20 5.10 -11.55
N ASN A 57 -12.09 5.24 -10.83
CA ASN A 57 -11.18 6.39 -10.93
C ASN A 57 -10.10 6.22 -12.02
N SER A 58 -10.09 5.10 -12.73
CA SER A 58 -9.10 4.80 -13.76
C SER A 58 -9.53 5.27 -15.15
N PRO A 59 -8.59 5.49 -16.09
CA PRO A 59 -8.92 5.79 -17.48
C PRO A 59 -9.75 4.70 -18.17
N MET A 60 -9.74 3.47 -17.68
CA MET A 60 -10.44 2.35 -18.32
C MET A 60 -11.96 2.43 -18.11
N ALA A 61 -12.42 3.03 -17.01
CA ALA A 61 -13.85 3.15 -16.74
C ALA A 61 -14.56 4.04 -17.77
N SER A 62 -13.89 5.06 -18.29
CA SER A 62 -14.46 5.99 -19.28
C SER A 62 -14.39 5.47 -20.72
N LEU A 63 -13.64 4.40 -21.00
CA LEU A 63 -13.55 3.82 -22.33
C LEU A 63 -14.85 3.07 -22.71
N PRO A 64 -15.27 3.14 -23.98
CA PRO A 64 -16.37 2.32 -24.47
C PRO A 64 -16.01 0.83 -24.48
N ALA A 65 -17.03 -0.01 -24.36
CA ALA A 65 -16.89 -1.46 -24.43
C ALA A 65 -16.24 -1.86 -25.77
N SER A 66 -15.11 -2.56 -25.69
CA SER A 66 -14.30 -2.92 -26.86
C SER A 66 -13.24 -3.96 -26.49
N GLU A 67 -12.73 -4.68 -27.49
CA GLU A 67 -11.55 -5.55 -27.30
C GLU A 67 -10.33 -4.77 -26.78
N LYS A 68 -10.16 -3.52 -27.21
CA LYS A 68 -9.08 -2.65 -26.72
C LYS A 68 -9.23 -2.37 -25.22
N LYS A 69 -10.43 -2.01 -24.77
CA LYS A 69 -10.72 -1.81 -23.33
C LYS A 69 -10.45 -3.08 -22.53
N LEU A 70 -10.85 -4.24 -23.06
CA LEU A 70 -10.61 -5.53 -22.41
C LEU A 70 -9.11 -5.77 -22.17
N LYS A 71 -8.28 -5.65 -23.22
CA LYS A 71 -6.83 -5.83 -23.14
C LYS A 71 -6.20 -4.87 -22.12
N GLN A 72 -6.53 -3.58 -22.22
CA GLN A 72 -6.01 -2.56 -21.28
C GLN A 72 -6.43 -2.81 -19.84
N THR A 73 -7.65 -3.32 -19.62
CA THR A 73 -8.14 -3.65 -18.28
C THR A 73 -7.41 -4.88 -17.72
N MET A 74 -7.18 -5.91 -18.52
CA MET A 74 -6.40 -7.10 -18.12
C MET A 74 -4.94 -6.75 -17.81
N GLU A 75 -4.32 -5.87 -18.62
CA GLU A 75 -2.97 -5.34 -18.35
C GLU A 75 -2.92 -4.58 -17.01
N TRP A 76 -3.89 -3.69 -16.79
CA TRP A 76 -4.00 -2.96 -15.53
C TRP A 76 -4.18 -3.88 -14.31
N MET A 77 -4.94 -4.98 -14.45
CA MET A 77 -5.05 -6.01 -13.41
C MET A 77 -3.69 -6.66 -13.09
N GLY A 78 -2.89 -6.97 -14.11
CA GLY A 78 -1.53 -7.47 -13.91
C GLY A 78 -0.63 -6.48 -13.15
N ASP A 79 -0.80 -5.19 -13.40
CA ASP A 79 -0.05 -4.13 -12.71
C ASP A 79 -0.53 -3.83 -11.30
N ILE A 80 -1.75 -4.25 -10.92
CA ILE A 80 -2.23 -4.16 -9.53
C ILE A 80 -1.37 -5.05 -8.62
N SER A 81 -1.13 -6.30 -9.00
CA SER A 81 -0.33 -7.22 -8.17
C SER A 81 1.11 -6.75 -8.04
N LYS A 82 1.74 -6.28 -9.12
CA LYS A 82 3.08 -5.66 -9.08
C LYS A 82 3.14 -4.45 -8.14
N ARG A 83 2.08 -3.62 -8.13
CA ARG A 83 1.98 -2.50 -7.19
C ARG A 83 1.85 -2.99 -5.76
N SER A 84 1.06 -4.03 -5.50
CA SER A 84 0.93 -4.62 -4.16
C SER A 84 2.26 -5.15 -3.62
N ASP A 85 3.01 -5.90 -4.43
CA ASP A 85 4.32 -6.44 -4.07
C ASP A 85 5.33 -5.32 -3.79
N LYS A 86 5.32 -4.28 -4.63
CA LYS A 86 6.16 -3.10 -4.44
C LYS A 86 5.83 -2.38 -3.13
N LEU A 87 4.54 -2.13 -2.86
CA LEU A 87 4.12 -1.47 -1.62
C LEU A 87 4.50 -2.31 -0.38
N SER A 88 4.41 -3.64 -0.48
CA SER A 88 4.85 -4.54 0.59
C SER A 88 6.36 -4.46 0.80
N SER A 89 7.15 -4.52 -0.27
CA SER A 89 8.61 -4.39 -0.20
C SER A 89 9.04 -3.03 0.37
N ASP A 90 8.39 -1.95 -0.06
CA ASP A 90 8.67 -0.60 0.43
C ASP A 90 8.27 -0.44 1.91
N TYR A 91 7.20 -1.10 2.36
CA TYR A 91 6.84 -1.13 3.78
C TYR A 91 7.87 -1.91 4.61
N SER A 92 8.34 -3.06 4.12
CA SER A 92 9.42 -3.81 4.78
C SER A 92 10.70 -2.98 4.87
N LYS A 93 11.01 -2.13 3.89
CA LYS A 93 12.13 -1.17 4.01
C LYS A 93 11.89 -0.21 5.16
N PHE A 94 10.74 0.44 5.22
CA PHE A 94 10.37 1.34 6.33
C PHE A 94 10.47 0.66 7.70
N GLU A 95 9.95 -0.56 7.83
CA GLU A 95 9.95 -1.30 9.10
C GLU A 95 11.36 -1.64 9.58
N ASN A 96 12.27 -1.96 8.65
CA ASN A 96 13.66 -2.34 8.94
C ASN A 96 14.63 -1.16 9.01
N MET A 97 14.18 0.08 8.74
CA MET A 97 15.02 1.26 8.93
C MET A 97 15.36 1.43 10.41
N SER A 98 16.64 1.68 10.69
CA SER A 98 17.14 1.94 12.05
C SER A 98 17.91 3.25 12.08
N LEU A 99 17.92 3.92 13.23
CA LEU A 99 18.73 5.11 13.42
C LEU A 99 20.22 4.73 13.37
N ALA A 100 20.96 5.24 12.40
CA ALA A 100 22.37 4.94 12.28
C ALA A 100 23.20 5.69 13.36
N PRO A 101 24.34 5.12 13.83
CA PRO A 101 25.21 5.80 14.78
C PRO A 101 25.66 7.18 14.26
N GLY A 102 25.40 8.24 15.02
CA GLY A 102 25.73 9.62 14.65
C GLY A 102 24.82 10.26 13.59
N GLN A 103 23.76 9.56 13.16
CA GLN A 103 22.75 10.16 12.28
C GLN A 103 21.92 11.18 13.05
N ASP A 104 21.69 12.34 12.43
CA ASP A 104 20.79 13.35 12.96
C ASP A 104 19.33 12.89 12.88
N MET A 105 18.55 13.20 13.92
CA MET A 105 17.17 12.77 14.05
C MET A 105 16.24 13.37 12.99
N PHE A 106 16.49 14.60 12.52
CA PHE A 106 15.69 15.19 11.44
C PHE A 106 15.97 14.52 10.10
N SER A 107 17.21 14.13 9.85
CA SER A 107 17.59 13.33 8.68
C SER A 107 16.89 11.98 8.72
N PHE A 108 16.96 11.26 9.85
CA PHE A 108 16.28 9.97 10.01
C PHE A 108 14.76 10.08 9.83
N LYS A 109 14.13 11.10 10.43
CA LYS A 109 12.71 11.41 10.27
C LYS A 109 12.35 11.61 8.78
N THR A 110 13.16 12.36 8.05
CA THR A 110 12.93 12.63 6.61
C THR A 110 12.99 11.34 5.80
N ASP A 111 13.95 10.47 6.09
CA ASP A 111 14.08 9.18 5.42
C ASP A 111 12.84 8.29 5.70
N LEU A 112 12.38 8.25 6.96
CA LEU A 112 11.17 7.51 7.36
C LEU A 112 9.91 8.03 6.66
N GLU A 113 9.75 9.36 6.56
CA GLU A 113 8.63 9.98 5.84
C GLU A 113 8.65 9.62 4.35
N CYS A 114 9.83 9.63 3.73
CA CYS A 114 9.99 9.25 2.32
C CYS A 114 9.64 7.77 2.10
N ALA A 115 10.16 6.88 2.94
CA ALA A 115 9.90 5.44 2.84
C ALA A 115 8.42 5.11 3.06
N LEU A 116 7.78 5.72 4.06
CA LEU A 116 6.37 5.50 4.35
C LEU A 116 5.46 6.04 3.25
N LYS A 117 5.81 7.19 2.65
CA LYS A 117 5.08 7.74 1.50
C LYS A 117 5.16 6.83 0.27
N ALA A 118 6.30 6.16 0.05
CA ALA A 118 6.44 5.17 -1.01
C ALA A 118 5.65 3.89 -0.71
N ALA A 119 5.69 3.39 0.52
CA ALA A 119 5.03 2.17 0.96
C ALA A 119 3.50 2.27 1.05
N ARG A 120 2.99 3.43 1.45
CA ARG A 120 1.56 3.70 1.70
C ARG A 120 1.21 5.14 1.30
N PRO A 121 1.11 5.44 -0.01
CA PRO A 121 0.81 6.80 -0.48
C PRO A 121 -0.58 7.28 -0.06
N THR A 122 -1.51 6.37 0.25
CA THR A 122 -2.89 6.66 0.63
C THR A 122 -3.06 7.09 2.08
N PHE A 123 -2.05 6.93 2.95
CA PHE A 123 -2.16 7.34 4.34
C PHE A 123 -2.41 8.84 4.46
N SER A 124 -3.20 9.23 5.46
CA SER A 124 -3.36 10.65 5.78
C SER A 124 -2.03 11.22 6.28
N LYS A 125 -1.91 12.56 6.31
CA LYS A 125 -0.74 13.20 6.91
C LYS A 125 -0.58 12.78 8.39
N ILE A 126 -1.70 12.75 9.13
CA ILE A 126 -1.73 12.42 10.55
C ILE A 126 -1.26 10.98 10.79
N ASP A 127 -1.75 10.01 10.02
CA ASP A 127 -1.35 8.59 10.17
C ASP A 127 0.14 8.41 9.87
N ARG A 128 0.66 9.12 8.86
CA ARG A 128 2.09 9.09 8.56
C ARG A 128 2.92 9.65 9.70
N GLU A 129 2.55 10.82 10.20
CA GLU A 129 3.26 11.48 11.31
C GLU A 129 3.26 10.59 12.56
N PHE A 130 2.11 9.98 12.88
CA PHE A 130 2.00 9.03 13.99
C PHE A 130 2.95 7.85 13.85
N LEU A 131 2.97 7.18 12.69
CA LEU A 131 3.83 6.02 12.46
C LEU A 131 5.33 6.37 12.48
N VAL A 132 5.69 7.52 11.92
CA VAL A 132 7.07 8.04 11.98
C VAL A 132 7.49 8.29 13.43
N MET A 133 6.63 8.92 14.24
CA MET A 133 6.92 9.13 15.67
C MET A 133 7.08 7.81 16.44
N GLN A 134 6.20 6.83 16.21
CA GLN A 134 6.33 5.51 16.87
C GLN A 134 7.64 4.82 16.48
N LYS A 135 8.06 4.94 15.21
CA LYS A 135 9.31 4.38 14.74
C LYS A 135 10.52 5.08 15.37
N ILE A 136 10.54 6.41 15.42
CA ILE A 136 11.59 7.18 16.12
C ILE A 136 11.70 6.74 17.59
N LEU A 137 10.58 6.68 18.31
CA LEU A 137 10.55 6.27 19.73
C LEU A 137 11.07 4.84 19.95
N LYS A 138 10.95 3.94 18.96
CA LYS A 138 11.43 2.56 19.03
C LYS A 138 12.95 2.47 18.85
N GLU A 139 13.55 3.34 18.04
CA GLU A 139 14.99 3.34 17.76
C GLU A 139 15.81 4.05 18.86
N LEU A 140 15.14 4.84 19.71
CA LEU A 140 15.78 5.53 20.83
C LEU A 140 16.01 4.60 22.04
N PRO A 141 17.01 4.91 22.90
CA PRO A 141 17.15 4.25 24.19
C PRO A 141 15.85 4.29 25.00
N HIS A 142 15.56 3.23 25.74
CA HIS A 142 14.29 3.08 26.46
C HIS A 142 14.02 4.24 27.44
N SER A 143 15.05 4.72 28.14
CA SER A 143 14.95 5.86 29.05
C SER A 143 14.53 7.15 28.35
N VAL A 144 15.12 7.45 27.19
CA VAL A 144 14.81 8.64 26.38
C VAL A 144 13.39 8.54 25.82
N SER A 145 12.99 7.37 25.30
CA SER A 145 11.64 7.19 24.76
C SER A 145 10.54 7.33 25.81
N ILE A 146 10.76 6.90 27.06
CA ILE A 146 9.83 7.12 28.18
C ILE A 146 9.66 8.62 28.44
N GLN A 147 10.76 9.36 28.54
CA GLN A 147 10.72 10.81 28.78
C GLN A 147 9.97 11.54 27.67
N LEU A 148 10.24 11.20 26.40
CA LEU A 148 9.56 11.79 25.25
C LEU A 148 8.07 11.47 25.21
N ARG A 149 7.67 10.25 25.62
CA ARG A 149 6.24 9.89 25.75
C ARG A 149 5.55 10.70 26.84
N ALA A 150 6.20 10.91 27.98
CA ALA A 150 5.67 11.70 29.09
C ALA A 150 5.49 13.19 28.73
N MET A 151 6.25 13.70 27.76
CA MET A 151 6.11 15.06 27.24
C MET A 151 4.91 15.24 26.29
N GLU A 152 4.17 14.16 25.97
CA GLU A 152 2.99 14.16 25.08
C GLU A 152 3.22 14.90 23.74
N VAL A 153 4.42 14.75 23.17
CA VAL A 153 4.79 15.44 21.94
C VAL A 153 4.02 14.86 20.75
N SER A 154 3.12 15.65 20.17
CA SER A 154 2.26 15.25 19.06
C SER A 154 2.80 15.63 17.67
N ASP A 155 4.01 16.19 17.61
CA ASP A 155 4.63 16.70 16.38
C ASP A 155 5.98 16.01 16.16
N PRO A 156 6.21 15.36 15.00
CA PRO A 156 7.47 14.66 14.72
C PRO A 156 8.71 15.55 14.77
N ALA A 157 8.63 16.81 14.34
CA ALA A 157 9.75 17.74 14.36
C ALA A 157 10.09 18.16 15.79
N LYS A 158 9.09 18.41 16.63
CA LYS A 158 9.30 18.66 18.07
C LYS A 158 9.89 17.44 18.77
N LEU A 159 9.44 16.24 18.39
CA LEU A 159 9.97 14.99 18.91
C LEU A 159 11.46 14.84 18.55
N CYS A 160 11.84 15.14 17.30
CA CYS A 160 13.23 15.12 16.86
C CYS A 160 14.09 16.12 17.65
N GLN A 161 13.59 17.33 17.86
CA GLN A 161 14.29 18.36 18.63
C GLN A 161 14.55 17.91 20.07
N ALA A 162 13.52 17.39 20.75
CA ALA A 162 13.65 16.90 22.12
C ALA A 162 14.58 15.67 22.21
N ALA A 163 14.48 14.75 21.25
CA ALA A 163 15.37 13.59 21.18
C ALA A 163 16.84 13.99 21.00
N ASN A 164 17.14 14.94 20.10
CA ASN A 164 18.51 15.45 19.93
C ASN A 164 19.05 16.07 21.22
N ILE A 165 18.25 16.86 21.95
CA ILE A 165 18.66 17.44 23.25
C ILE A 165 19.00 16.33 24.25
N LEU A 166 18.14 15.32 24.39
CA LEU A 166 18.33 14.24 25.36
C LEU A 166 19.45 13.26 24.99
N LEU A 167 19.80 13.18 23.71
CA LEU A 167 20.90 12.36 23.20
C LEU A 167 22.25 13.08 23.20
N THR A 168 22.26 14.41 23.36
CA THR A 168 23.51 15.16 23.44
C THR A 168 24.13 14.94 24.82
N PRO A 169 25.37 14.42 24.92
CA PRO A 169 26.02 14.29 26.21
C PRO A 169 26.26 15.67 26.83
N ASP A 170 26.08 15.78 28.15
CA ASP A 170 26.44 16.98 28.90
C ASP A 170 27.92 17.32 28.65
N PRO A 171 28.26 18.59 28.35
CA PRO A 171 29.67 18.99 28.28
C PRO A 171 30.27 18.87 29.70
N GLN A 172 31.13 17.87 29.88
CA GLN A 172 32.00 17.74 31.06
C GLN A 172 33.08 18.83 31.07
#